data_AF-A0AAU5PN50-F1
#
_entry.id   AF-A0AAU5PN50-F1
#
_cell.length_a   1.000
_cell.length_b   1.000
_cell.length_c   1.000
_cell.angle_alpha   90.00
_cell.angle_beta   90.00
_cell.angle_gamma   90.00
#
_symmetry.space_group_name_H-M   'P 1'
#
loop_
_entity.id
_entity.type
_entity.pdbx_description
1 polymer ?
#
loop_
_entity_poly.entity_id
_entity_poly.type
_entity_poly.pdbx_seq_one_letter_code
_entity_poly.pdbx_strand_id
1 'polypeptide(L)'
;MSELVAAEDVLLFVNAAVTATGQREFRSSAAEQRFSLRFVHEYVRVNYRPVYAAALALDINHHNAALIVERLLRTADEAGGPEEKRAEGRLIGARLALLPPQRVYRLFRTLRAAGVNNRRTRAIVRAWLAARPDPALDAVKYRSGLKATLRHVHGRLPDPETGDFLFAPGRRVRYENATLDAFRRARYEQGALYELPFTVAEGFAARHGVPRAVFLERIAPRMTRLEQLRTERAADLSVMPLTRLALYVLSLPFGERVERRAELTGALRAAARRAAGPYAGSWGRVTAVLDDSFSSSGSAVKRRRPLAVALGCHHLLEALAAPGAYTPLWTSGGDDPLLVRPYGPTPLGMRVLDGLETGPDRLVIVSDGWDNAPPGLAGEVLRVWRSRLDPERRTSVVHLNPVYDAQGFDVRRLAPGVPAAGIRDAEDLAALVEIAQFAEGRTGFAELRAYLDRRVELFLRAAEEGGRA
;
A
#
# COMPACT_ATOMS: atom_id res chain seq x y z
N MET A 1 23.78 -3.61 23.36
CA MET A 1 23.95 -4.46 22.15
C MET A 1 22.63 -5.15 21.77
N SER A 2 21.96 -5.87 22.69
CA SER A 2 20.67 -6.54 22.42
C SER A 2 19.52 -5.61 21.99
N GLU A 3 19.38 -4.43 22.60
CA GLU A 3 18.30 -3.48 22.24
C GLU A 3 18.47 -2.83 20.86
N LEU A 4 19.71 -2.57 20.43
CA LEU A 4 20.01 -2.04 19.10
C LEU A 4 19.64 -3.05 18.01
N VAL A 5 20.01 -4.31 18.20
CA VAL A 5 19.64 -5.41 17.30
C VAL A 5 18.12 -5.55 17.21
N ALA A 6 17.41 -5.45 18.34
CA ALA A 6 15.95 -5.49 18.34
C ALA A 6 15.31 -4.32 17.58
N ALA A 7 15.86 -3.11 17.69
CA ALA A 7 15.38 -1.96 16.93
C ALA A 7 15.63 -2.13 15.41
N GLU A 8 16.80 -2.63 15.03
CA GLU A 8 17.14 -2.94 13.64
C GLU A 8 16.21 -4.02 13.05
N ASP A 9 15.95 -5.10 13.79
CA ASP A 9 15.05 -6.18 13.39
C ASP A 9 13.62 -5.68 13.14
N VAL A 10 13.13 -4.78 13.99
CA VAL A 10 11.80 -4.19 13.86
C VAL A 10 11.73 -3.26 12.66
N LEU A 11 12.74 -2.41 12.46
CA LEU A 11 12.79 -1.50 11.30
C LEU A 11 12.85 -2.28 9.99
N LEU A 12 13.66 -3.35 9.94
CA LEU A 12 13.71 -4.29 8.82
C LEU A 12 12.32 -4.87 8.54
N PHE A 13 11.60 -5.29 9.58
CA PHE A 13 10.24 -5.81 9.40
C PHE A 13 9.27 -4.74 8.88
N VAL A 14 9.31 -3.52 9.40
CA VAL A 14 8.44 -2.44 8.95
C VAL A 14 8.69 -2.15 7.47
N ASN A 15 9.96 -2.06 7.05
CA ASN A 15 10.33 -1.89 5.65
C ASN A 15 9.77 -3.01 4.76
N ALA A 16 9.95 -4.27 5.18
CA ALA A 16 9.40 -5.43 4.49
C ALA A 16 7.86 -5.38 4.44
N ALA A 17 7.22 -5.03 5.54
CA ALA A 17 5.76 -4.98 5.66
C ALA A 17 5.13 -3.88 4.78
N VAL A 18 5.84 -2.77 4.54
CA VAL A 18 5.42 -1.70 3.62
C VAL A 18 5.62 -2.11 2.17
N THR A 19 6.83 -2.53 1.79
CA THR A 19 7.25 -2.67 0.38
C THR A 19 6.95 -4.02 -0.25
N ALA A 20 7.14 -5.11 0.49
CA ALA A 20 7.12 -6.45 -0.06
C ALA A 20 5.69 -6.95 -0.29
N THR A 21 5.38 -7.49 -1.46
CA THR A 21 4.02 -8.01 -1.76
C THR A 21 4.00 -9.51 -2.10
N GLY A 22 5.14 -10.19 -1.99
CA GLY A 22 5.29 -11.59 -2.40
C GLY A 22 5.15 -11.82 -3.92
N GLN A 23 5.12 -10.75 -4.69
CA GLN A 23 5.07 -10.74 -6.15
C GLN A 23 6.46 -10.52 -6.72
N ARG A 24 6.65 -10.87 -8.00
CA ARG A 24 7.90 -10.65 -8.72
C ARG A 24 8.27 -9.17 -8.74
N GLU A 25 9.54 -8.87 -8.46
CA GLU A 25 10.17 -7.56 -8.66
C GLU A 25 11.07 -7.57 -9.90
N PHE A 26 11.66 -6.42 -10.24
CA PHE A 26 12.57 -6.33 -11.37
C PHE A 26 13.77 -7.30 -11.22
N ARG A 27 14.35 -7.38 -10.01
CA ARG A 27 15.55 -8.17 -9.71
C ARG A 27 15.32 -9.46 -8.93
N SER A 28 14.09 -9.75 -8.50
CA SER A 28 13.79 -10.95 -7.72
C SER A 28 12.50 -11.64 -8.16
N SER A 29 12.54 -12.96 -8.14
CA SER A 29 11.41 -13.82 -8.48
C SER A 29 10.34 -13.78 -7.40
N ALA A 30 9.12 -14.17 -7.78
CA ALA A 30 8.03 -14.28 -6.81
C ALA A 30 8.29 -15.39 -5.77
N ALA A 31 9.13 -16.39 -6.07
CA ALA A 31 9.49 -17.45 -5.13
C ALA A 31 10.42 -16.93 -4.03
N GLU A 32 11.49 -16.22 -4.42
CA GLU A 32 12.43 -15.59 -3.47
C GLU A 32 11.70 -14.59 -2.57
N GLN A 33 10.85 -13.74 -3.15
CA GLN A 33 10.03 -12.78 -2.41
C GLN A 33 9.15 -13.45 -1.35
N ARG A 34 8.48 -14.56 -1.70
CA ARG A 34 7.66 -15.32 -0.75
C ARG A 34 8.49 -16.03 0.32
N PHE A 35 9.65 -16.57 -0.04
CA PHE A 35 10.55 -17.22 0.91
C PHE A 35 11.06 -16.21 1.94
N SER A 36 11.56 -15.07 1.46
CA SER A 36 12.08 -13.97 2.27
C SER A 36 11.01 -13.44 3.23
N LEU A 37 9.83 -13.07 2.71
CA LEU A 37 8.69 -12.66 3.55
C LEU A 37 8.31 -13.73 4.57
N ARG A 38 8.31 -15.01 4.17
CA ARG A 38 7.94 -16.08 5.08
C ARG A 38 8.84 -16.10 6.30
N PHE A 39 10.15 -16.00 6.08
CA PHE A 39 11.18 -15.95 7.11
C PHE A 39 11.00 -14.73 8.02
N VAL A 40 10.98 -13.51 7.46
CA VAL A 40 10.92 -12.28 8.27
C VAL A 40 9.66 -12.24 9.15
N HIS A 41 8.50 -12.58 8.57
CA HIS A 41 7.27 -12.65 9.38
C HIS A 41 7.34 -13.70 10.49
N GLU A 42 8.10 -14.80 10.32
CA GLU A 42 8.19 -15.85 11.34
C GLU A 42 9.14 -15.42 12.45
N TYR A 43 10.30 -14.91 12.06
CA TYR A 43 11.31 -14.38 12.96
C TYR A 43 10.74 -13.31 13.88
N VAL A 44 10.04 -12.30 13.32
CA VAL A 44 9.51 -11.18 14.11
C VAL A 44 8.33 -11.61 14.97
N ARG A 45 7.48 -12.52 14.47
CA ARG A 45 6.36 -13.06 15.26
C ARG A 45 6.84 -13.83 16.49
N VAL A 46 7.89 -14.64 16.34
CA VAL A 46 8.44 -15.46 17.44
C VAL A 46 9.20 -14.60 18.44
N ASN A 47 10.06 -13.69 17.98
CA ASN A 47 10.94 -12.91 18.86
C ASN A 47 10.30 -11.62 19.38
N TYR A 48 9.39 -11.01 18.62
CA TYR A 48 8.83 -9.68 18.90
C TYR A 48 7.32 -9.61 18.65
N ARG A 49 6.56 -10.62 19.10
CA ARG A 49 5.10 -10.75 18.87
C ARG A 49 4.28 -9.47 19.12
N PRO A 50 4.49 -8.71 20.21
CA PRO A 50 3.74 -7.47 20.43
C PRO A 50 4.01 -6.42 19.35
N VAL A 51 5.25 -6.35 18.84
CA VAL A 51 5.62 -5.45 17.74
C VAL A 51 5.05 -5.94 16.41
N TYR A 52 5.10 -7.26 16.18
CA TYR A 52 4.48 -7.89 15.01
C TYR A 52 2.97 -7.57 14.91
N ALA A 53 2.26 -7.59 16.04
CA ALA A 53 0.87 -7.17 16.11
C ALA A 53 0.71 -5.66 15.91
N ALA A 54 1.55 -4.83 16.54
CA ALA A 54 1.52 -3.37 16.42
C ALA A 54 1.74 -2.88 14.98
N ALA A 55 2.44 -3.65 14.13
CA ALA A 55 2.58 -3.34 12.71
C ALA A 55 1.22 -3.25 11.99
N LEU A 56 0.14 -3.87 12.51
CA LEU A 56 -1.23 -3.67 12.02
C LEU A 56 -1.76 -2.25 12.22
N ALA A 57 -1.08 -1.37 12.94
CA ALA A 57 -1.41 0.06 13.08
C ALA A 57 -0.59 0.97 12.14
N LEU A 58 0.43 0.43 11.46
CA LEU A 58 1.26 1.15 10.50
C LEU A 58 0.68 1.06 9.09
N ASP A 59 1.10 1.91 8.14
CA ASP A 59 0.57 1.84 6.77
C ASP A 59 1.22 0.73 5.93
N ILE A 60 1.01 -0.51 6.39
CA ILE A 60 1.49 -1.71 5.72
C ILE A 60 0.52 -2.13 4.61
N ASN A 61 1.06 -2.84 3.61
CA ASN A 61 0.22 -3.25 2.50
C ASN A 61 -0.78 -4.35 2.88
N HIS A 62 -1.85 -4.47 2.08
CA HIS A 62 -2.94 -5.43 2.33
C HIS A 62 -2.46 -6.90 2.34
N HIS A 63 -1.37 -7.23 1.65
CA HIS A 63 -0.82 -8.58 1.64
C HIS A 63 -0.21 -8.90 3.01
N ASN A 64 0.66 -8.04 3.51
CA ASN A 64 1.31 -8.22 4.81
C ASN A 64 0.34 -8.07 5.97
N ALA A 65 -0.63 -7.16 5.89
CA ALA A 65 -1.71 -7.08 6.87
C ALA A 65 -2.49 -8.40 6.98
N ALA A 66 -2.83 -9.02 5.85
CA ALA A 66 -3.50 -10.32 5.85
C ALA A 66 -2.61 -11.43 6.42
N LEU A 67 -1.31 -11.45 6.09
CA LEU A 67 -0.36 -12.43 6.64
C LEU A 67 -0.21 -12.30 8.16
N ILE A 68 -0.10 -11.08 8.68
CA ILE A 68 -0.01 -10.82 10.12
C ILE A 68 -1.26 -11.33 10.83
N VAL A 69 -2.45 -10.96 10.34
CA VAL A 69 -3.72 -11.44 10.91
C VAL A 69 -3.79 -12.97 10.86
N GLU A 70 -3.44 -13.59 9.73
CA GLU A 70 -3.45 -15.05 9.59
C GLU A 70 -2.56 -15.73 10.63
N ARG A 71 -1.30 -15.27 10.76
CA ARG A 71 -0.33 -15.88 11.68
C ARG A 71 -0.69 -15.68 13.14
N LEU A 72 -1.13 -14.48 13.53
CA LEU A 72 -1.57 -14.20 14.90
C LEU A 72 -2.75 -15.10 15.31
N LEU A 73 -3.69 -15.36 14.39
CA LEU A 73 -4.83 -16.23 14.64
C LEU A 73 -4.47 -17.72 14.64
N ARG A 74 -3.52 -18.13 13.78
CA ARG A 74 -3.02 -19.51 13.72
C ARG A 74 -2.24 -19.90 14.97
N THR A 75 -1.57 -18.94 15.60
CA THR A 75 -0.67 -19.12 16.76
C THR A 75 -1.21 -18.40 17.99
N ALA A 76 -2.53 -18.43 18.18
CA ALA A 76 -3.19 -17.68 19.25
C ALA A 76 -2.87 -18.21 20.66
N ASP A 77 -2.31 -19.41 20.76
CA ASP A 77 -1.80 -20.05 21.97
C ASP A 77 -0.45 -19.48 22.42
N GLU A 78 0.37 -18.99 21.50
CA GLU A 78 1.69 -18.40 21.78
C GLU A 78 1.64 -16.97 22.37
N ALA A 79 0.47 -16.33 22.43
CA ALA A 79 0.35 -15.02 23.06
C ALA A 79 0.46 -15.14 24.60
N GLY A 80 1.22 -14.23 25.23
CA GLY A 80 1.63 -14.21 26.64
C GLY A 80 0.52 -13.94 27.66
N GLY A 81 -0.75 -14.14 27.29
CA GLY A 81 -1.88 -14.10 28.21
C GLY A 81 -3.17 -13.55 27.60
N PRO A 82 -4.25 -13.45 28.40
CA PRO A 82 -5.54 -12.92 27.94
C PRO A 82 -5.48 -11.46 27.49
N GLU A 83 -4.64 -10.63 28.10
CA GLU A 83 -4.53 -9.20 27.78
C GLU A 83 -3.92 -8.97 26.41
N GLU A 84 -2.82 -9.64 26.11
CA GLU A 84 -2.18 -9.59 24.79
C GLU A 84 -3.14 -10.11 23.70
N LYS A 85 -3.85 -11.22 23.95
CA LYS A 85 -4.88 -11.73 23.01
C LYS A 85 -6.00 -10.73 22.75
N ARG A 86 -6.40 -9.95 23.77
CA ARG A 86 -7.39 -8.87 23.61
C ARG A 86 -6.82 -7.71 22.80
N ALA A 87 -5.60 -7.26 23.11
CA ALA A 87 -4.93 -6.18 22.38
C ALA A 87 -4.74 -6.51 20.89
N GLU A 88 -4.20 -7.70 20.60
CA GLU A 88 -4.11 -8.22 19.23
C GLU A 88 -5.49 -8.32 18.56
N GLY A 89 -6.52 -8.77 19.29
CA GLY A 89 -7.89 -8.86 18.78
C GLY A 89 -8.47 -7.52 18.32
N ARG A 90 -8.23 -6.44 19.08
CA ARG A 90 -8.63 -5.08 18.69
C ARG A 90 -7.91 -4.60 17.44
N LEU A 91 -6.58 -4.80 17.37
CA LEU A 91 -5.78 -4.46 16.20
C LEU A 91 -6.22 -5.21 14.94
N ILE A 92 -6.49 -6.51 15.07
CA ILE A 92 -7.02 -7.33 13.98
C ILE A 92 -8.38 -6.79 13.52
N GLY A 93 -9.30 -6.53 14.46
CA GLY A 93 -10.63 -6.01 14.14
C GLY A 93 -10.57 -4.67 13.38
N ALA A 94 -9.82 -3.72 13.92
CA ALA A 94 -9.62 -2.40 13.31
C ALA A 94 -8.99 -2.51 11.91
N ARG A 95 -7.95 -3.34 11.73
CA ARG A 95 -7.32 -3.53 10.41
C ARG A 95 -8.25 -4.23 9.42
N LEU A 96 -9.03 -5.22 9.85
CA LEU A 96 -10.00 -5.90 8.97
C LEU A 96 -11.09 -4.96 8.46
N ALA A 97 -11.47 -3.94 9.24
CA ALA A 97 -12.45 -2.92 8.81
C ALA A 97 -11.92 -2.06 7.65
N LEU A 98 -10.61 -1.80 7.60
CA LEU A 98 -9.96 -1.02 6.53
C LEU A 98 -9.65 -1.84 5.28
N LEU A 99 -9.53 -3.16 5.40
CA LEU A 99 -9.18 -4.02 4.28
C LEU A 99 -10.34 -4.16 3.28
N PRO A 100 -10.05 -4.18 1.96
CA PRO A 100 -11.08 -4.45 0.97
C PRO A 100 -11.75 -5.81 1.20
N PRO A 101 -13.10 -5.93 1.08
CA PRO A 101 -13.82 -7.15 1.44
C PRO A 101 -13.31 -8.41 0.75
N GLN A 102 -12.95 -8.32 -0.53
CA GLN A 102 -12.39 -9.43 -1.29
C GLN A 102 -11.07 -9.97 -0.71
N ARG A 103 -10.28 -9.11 -0.05
CA ARG A 103 -9.04 -9.50 0.63
C ARG A 103 -9.35 -10.21 1.94
N VAL A 104 -10.31 -9.70 2.72
CA VAL A 104 -10.77 -10.31 3.97
C VAL A 104 -11.41 -11.69 3.70
N TYR A 105 -12.29 -11.81 2.70
CA TYR A 105 -12.84 -13.10 2.28
C TYR A 105 -11.78 -14.09 1.79
N ARG A 106 -10.69 -13.62 1.18
CA ARG A 106 -9.56 -14.49 0.82
C ARG A 106 -8.83 -14.99 2.07
N LEU A 107 -8.53 -14.10 3.01
CA LEU A 107 -7.93 -14.44 4.31
C LEU A 107 -8.76 -15.47 5.06
N PHE A 108 -10.08 -15.30 5.17
CA PHE A 108 -10.94 -16.26 5.86
C PHE A 108 -10.97 -17.63 5.17
N ARG A 109 -10.88 -17.67 3.84
CA ARG A 109 -10.70 -18.95 3.12
C ARG A 109 -9.36 -19.60 3.43
N THR A 110 -8.28 -18.82 3.57
CA THR A 110 -6.98 -19.35 4.01
C THR A 110 -7.05 -19.92 5.43
N LEU A 111 -7.65 -19.20 6.38
CA LEU A 111 -7.85 -19.68 7.75
C LEU A 111 -8.66 -20.98 7.79
N ARG A 112 -9.73 -21.05 6.99
CA ARG A 112 -10.52 -22.28 6.83
C ARG A 112 -9.68 -23.44 6.28
N ALA A 113 -8.90 -23.19 5.23
CA ALA A 113 -8.04 -24.21 4.63
C ALA A 113 -6.95 -24.70 5.61
N ALA A 114 -6.46 -23.82 6.48
CA ALA A 114 -5.51 -24.13 7.55
C ALA A 114 -6.16 -24.75 8.80
N GLY A 115 -7.48 -24.98 8.82
CA GLY A 115 -8.19 -25.55 9.96
C GLY A 115 -8.31 -24.64 11.20
N VAL A 116 -8.01 -23.34 11.06
CA VAL A 116 -7.97 -22.39 12.18
C VAL A 116 -9.39 -21.92 12.52
N ASN A 117 -10.07 -22.58 13.47
CA ASN A 117 -11.45 -22.26 13.86
C ASN A 117 -11.68 -22.09 15.38
N ASN A 118 -10.66 -21.61 16.09
CA ASN A 118 -10.75 -21.41 17.54
C ASN A 118 -11.81 -20.33 17.92
N ARG A 119 -12.19 -20.26 19.20
CA ARG A 119 -13.22 -19.31 19.70
C ARG A 119 -12.91 -17.86 19.31
N ARG A 120 -11.64 -17.47 19.37
CA ARG A 120 -11.17 -16.12 19.03
C ARG A 120 -11.34 -15.82 17.55
N THR A 121 -10.92 -16.73 16.66
CA THR A 121 -11.11 -16.59 15.21
C THR A 121 -12.59 -16.47 14.86
N ARG A 122 -13.45 -17.32 15.43
CA ARG A 122 -14.90 -17.24 15.23
C ARG A 122 -15.48 -15.90 15.68
N ALA A 123 -15.07 -15.40 16.84
CA ALA A 123 -15.54 -14.11 17.36
C ALA A 123 -15.17 -12.94 16.44
N ILE A 124 -13.91 -12.88 15.99
CA ILE A 124 -13.41 -11.81 15.10
C ILE A 124 -14.13 -11.85 13.75
N VAL A 125 -14.26 -13.02 13.14
CA VAL A 125 -14.94 -13.17 11.84
C VAL A 125 -16.42 -12.81 11.95
N ARG A 126 -17.10 -13.23 13.02
CA ARG A 126 -18.51 -12.87 13.27
C ARG A 126 -18.68 -11.37 13.48
N ALA A 127 -17.81 -10.74 14.26
CA ALA A 127 -17.83 -9.29 14.46
C ALA A 127 -17.64 -8.53 13.14
N TRP A 128 -16.69 -8.95 12.30
CA TRP A 128 -16.48 -8.34 10.99
C TRP A 128 -17.69 -8.52 10.06
N LEU A 129 -18.32 -9.70 10.04
CA LEU A 129 -19.53 -9.94 9.26
C LEU A 129 -20.71 -9.10 9.74
N ALA A 130 -20.88 -8.94 11.05
CA ALA A 130 -21.94 -8.13 11.64
C ALA A 130 -21.77 -6.63 11.35
N ALA A 131 -20.52 -6.16 11.22
CA ALA A 131 -20.20 -4.78 10.87
C ALA A 131 -20.29 -4.47 9.37
N ARG A 132 -20.70 -5.41 8.51
CA ARG A 132 -20.82 -5.17 7.07
C ARG A 132 -22.04 -4.27 6.80
N PRO A 133 -21.87 -3.19 6.01
CA PRO A 133 -22.97 -2.24 5.75
C PRO A 133 -24.07 -2.85 4.88
N ASP A 134 -23.71 -3.72 3.93
CA ASP A 134 -24.66 -4.36 3.02
C ASP A 134 -24.32 -5.85 2.80
N PRO A 135 -24.94 -6.75 3.58
CA PRO A 135 -24.78 -8.20 3.41
C PRO A 135 -25.29 -8.73 2.05
N ALA A 136 -26.29 -8.09 1.44
CA ALA A 136 -26.86 -8.51 0.17
C ALA A 136 -25.91 -8.23 -0.99
N LEU A 137 -25.26 -7.07 -0.99
CA LEU A 137 -24.18 -6.75 -1.92
C LEU A 137 -23.04 -7.78 -1.83
N ASP A 138 -22.63 -8.15 -0.62
CA ASP A 138 -21.61 -9.17 -0.40
C ASP A 138 -22.06 -10.56 -0.90
N ALA A 139 -23.34 -10.91 -0.73
CA ALA A 139 -23.91 -12.15 -1.22
C ALA A 139 -23.93 -12.25 -2.76
N VAL A 140 -24.04 -11.12 -3.45
CA VAL A 140 -24.00 -11.05 -4.93
C VAL A 140 -22.56 -10.96 -5.44
N LYS A 141 -21.77 -10.01 -4.93
CA LYS A 141 -20.42 -9.71 -5.44
C LYS A 141 -19.35 -10.69 -4.93
N TYR A 142 -19.46 -11.15 -3.69
CA TYR A 142 -18.47 -12.01 -3.01
C TYR A 142 -19.05 -13.35 -2.57
N ARG A 143 -20.10 -13.83 -3.27
CA ARG A 143 -20.90 -15.02 -2.95
C ARG A 143 -20.12 -16.20 -2.39
N SER A 144 -19.08 -16.63 -3.10
CA SER A 144 -18.28 -17.82 -2.74
C SER A 144 -17.48 -17.60 -1.45
N GLY A 145 -16.95 -16.38 -1.26
CA GLY A 145 -16.26 -15.95 -0.06
C GLY A 145 -17.20 -15.96 1.14
N LEU A 146 -18.34 -15.26 1.03
CA LEU A 146 -19.33 -15.17 2.11
C LEU A 146 -19.85 -16.56 2.53
N LYS A 147 -20.20 -17.41 1.57
CA LYS A 147 -20.66 -18.78 1.83
C LYS A 147 -19.62 -19.63 2.55
N ALA A 148 -18.35 -19.53 2.15
CA ALA A 148 -17.26 -20.25 2.80
C ALA A 148 -17.03 -19.75 4.24
N THR A 149 -17.08 -18.44 4.46
CA THR A 149 -16.90 -17.82 5.77
C THR A 149 -18.01 -18.22 6.74
N LEU A 150 -19.28 -18.13 6.34
CA LEU A 150 -20.42 -18.48 7.20
C LEU A 150 -20.37 -19.95 7.64
N ARG A 151 -20.01 -20.85 6.71
CA ARG A 151 -19.80 -22.27 7.01
C ARG A 151 -18.64 -22.48 7.99
N HIS A 152 -17.55 -21.73 7.84
CA HIS A 152 -16.39 -21.85 8.70
C HIS A 152 -16.71 -21.50 10.15
N VAL A 153 -17.45 -20.41 10.38
CA VAL A 153 -17.76 -19.95 11.75
C VAL A 153 -19.08 -20.44 12.31
N HIS A 154 -19.78 -21.32 11.57
CA HIS A 154 -21.16 -21.73 11.86
C HIS A 154 -22.06 -20.51 12.16
N GLY A 155 -21.90 -19.46 11.36
CA GLY A 155 -22.60 -18.20 11.52
C GLY A 155 -23.96 -18.22 10.82
N ARG A 156 -24.92 -17.50 11.38
CA ARG A 156 -26.18 -17.16 10.70
C ARG A 156 -26.11 -15.70 10.28
N LEU A 157 -26.70 -15.38 9.14
CA LEU A 157 -26.90 -14.00 8.75
C LEU A 157 -28.07 -13.41 9.56
N PRO A 158 -28.03 -12.11 9.89
CA PRO A 158 -29.15 -11.45 10.55
C PRO A 158 -30.43 -11.50 9.70
N ASP A 159 -30.26 -11.35 8.39
CA ASP A 159 -31.34 -11.39 7.41
C ASP A 159 -31.56 -12.84 6.89
N PRO A 160 -32.76 -13.43 7.12
CA PRO A 160 -33.12 -14.74 6.60
C PRO A 160 -33.14 -14.80 5.06
N GLU A 161 -33.47 -13.69 4.40
CA GLU A 161 -33.61 -13.63 2.95
C GLU A 161 -32.27 -13.88 2.22
N THR A 162 -31.21 -13.21 2.66
CA THR A 162 -29.84 -13.42 2.16
C THR A 162 -29.36 -14.84 2.46
N GLY A 163 -29.77 -15.42 3.59
CA GLY A 163 -29.53 -16.82 3.93
C GLY A 163 -30.12 -17.79 2.90
N ASP A 164 -31.40 -17.61 2.57
CA ASP A 164 -32.10 -18.39 1.55
C ASP A 164 -31.42 -18.23 0.18
N PHE A 165 -31.05 -17.00 -0.22
CA PHE A 165 -30.33 -16.73 -1.47
C PHE A 165 -29.00 -17.50 -1.60
N LEU A 166 -28.25 -17.62 -0.52
CA LEU A 166 -26.92 -18.25 -0.51
C LEU A 166 -26.95 -19.79 -0.40
N PHE A 167 -27.85 -20.32 0.43
CA PHE A 167 -27.86 -21.72 0.84
C PHE A 167 -29.04 -22.52 0.29
N ALA A 168 -30.16 -21.89 -0.03
CA ALA A 168 -31.36 -22.52 -0.59
C ALA A 168 -31.82 -21.79 -1.88
N PRO A 169 -30.97 -21.73 -2.92
CA PRO A 169 -31.32 -21.01 -4.15
C PRO A 169 -32.58 -21.60 -4.77
N GLY A 170 -33.57 -20.74 -5.04
CA GLY A 170 -34.88 -21.14 -5.60
C GLY A 170 -35.98 -21.34 -4.56
N ARG A 171 -35.68 -21.31 -3.26
CA ARG A 171 -36.70 -21.35 -2.19
C ARG A 171 -37.68 -20.17 -2.27
N ARG A 172 -37.17 -19.00 -2.64
CA ARG A 172 -37.95 -17.78 -2.82
C ARG A 172 -38.13 -17.49 -4.31
N VAL A 173 -39.37 -17.16 -4.69
CA VAL A 173 -39.73 -16.75 -6.06
C VAL A 173 -39.35 -15.29 -6.32
N ARG A 174 -39.41 -14.44 -5.28
CA ARG A 174 -39.06 -13.03 -5.28
C ARG A 174 -38.24 -12.69 -4.03
N TYR A 175 -37.35 -11.72 -4.15
CA TYR A 175 -36.62 -11.15 -3.03
C TYR A 175 -37.10 -9.70 -2.77
N GLU A 176 -37.20 -9.30 -1.51
CA GLU A 176 -37.51 -7.94 -1.07
C GLU A 176 -36.30 -7.02 -1.29
N ASN A 177 -35.09 -7.51 -1.01
CA ASN A 177 -33.87 -6.79 -1.32
C ASN A 177 -33.70 -6.63 -2.84
N ALA A 178 -33.67 -5.37 -3.30
CA ALA A 178 -33.59 -5.02 -4.72
C ALA A 178 -32.36 -5.62 -5.42
N THR A 179 -31.21 -5.74 -4.75
CA THR A 179 -29.98 -6.26 -5.35
C THR A 179 -30.04 -7.78 -5.51
N LEU A 180 -30.63 -8.49 -4.55
CA LEU A 180 -30.86 -9.94 -4.65
C LEU A 180 -31.87 -10.27 -5.76
N ASP A 181 -32.97 -9.49 -5.84
CA ASP A 181 -33.98 -9.69 -6.88
C ASP A 181 -33.45 -9.32 -8.27
N ALA A 182 -32.71 -8.21 -8.40
CA ALA A 182 -32.03 -7.84 -9.64
C ALA A 182 -31.09 -8.96 -10.13
N PHE A 183 -30.34 -9.61 -9.22
CA PHE A 183 -29.47 -10.71 -9.59
C PHE A 183 -30.25 -11.94 -10.09
N ARG A 184 -31.42 -12.22 -9.48
CA ARG A 184 -32.33 -13.28 -9.93
C ARG A 184 -32.89 -12.94 -11.32
N ARG A 185 -33.41 -11.72 -11.51
CA ARG A 185 -34.00 -11.23 -12.77
C ARG A 185 -32.98 -11.18 -13.90
N ALA A 186 -31.75 -10.73 -13.63
CA ALA A 186 -30.67 -10.60 -14.63
C ALA A 186 -30.32 -11.91 -15.35
N ARG A 187 -30.76 -13.07 -14.84
CA ARG A 187 -30.62 -14.36 -15.55
C ARG A 187 -31.54 -14.49 -16.77
N TYR A 188 -32.66 -13.78 -16.77
CA TYR A 188 -33.73 -13.89 -17.77
C TYR A 188 -33.98 -12.55 -18.46
N GLU A 189 -33.78 -11.44 -17.76
CA GLU A 189 -34.04 -10.08 -18.24
C GLU A 189 -32.73 -9.31 -18.40
N GLN A 190 -32.48 -8.77 -19.60
CA GLN A 190 -31.28 -7.98 -19.87
C GLN A 190 -31.27 -6.65 -19.10
N GLY A 191 -32.43 -5.99 -18.90
CA GLY A 191 -32.51 -4.69 -18.21
C GLY A 191 -31.98 -4.73 -16.77
N ALA A 192 -32.30 -5.82 -16.05
CA ALA A 192 -31.93 -6.01 -14.65
C ALA A 192 -30.41 -6.06 -14.40
N LEU A 193 -29.58 -6.32 -15.41
CA LEU A 193 -28.12 -6.34 -15.22
C LEU A 193 -27.57 -4.95 -14.85
N TYR A 194 -28.20 -3.87 -15.31
CA TYR A 194 -27.75 -2.50 -15.02
C TYR A 194 -28.07 -2.05 -13.60
N GLU A 195 -28.83 -2.84 -12.84
CA GLU A 195 -29.06 -2.65 -11.41
C GLU A 195 -27.95 -3.27 -10.55
N LEU A 196 -27.07 -4.08 -11.16
CA LEU A 196 -26.02 -4.82 -10.46
C LEU A 196 -24.69 -4.05 -10.42
N PRO A 197 -23.80 -4.38 -9.47
CA PRO A 197 -22.43 -3.86 -9.45
C PRO A 197 -21.68 -4.19 -10.75
N PHE A 198 -20.84 -3.27 -11.22
CA PHE A 198 -20.11 -3.36 -12.50
C PHE A 198 -19.54 -4.75 -12.80
N THR A 199 -18.74 -5.32 -11.88
CA THR A 199 -18.09 -6.62 -12.08
C THR A 199 -19.06 -7.80 -12.22
N VAL A 200 -20.25 -7.70 -11.61
CA VAL A 200 -21.29 -8.73 -11.71
C VAL A 200 -22.10 -8.51 -12.99
N ALA A 201 -22.45 -7.26 -13.27
CA ALA A 201 -23.15 -6.86 -14.49
C ALA A 201 -22.37 -7.25 -15.76
N GLU A 202 -21.04 -7.12 -15.75
CA GLU A 202 -20.15 -7.51 -16.86
C GLU A 202 -20.31 -9.00 -17.24
N GLY A 203 -20.42 -9.88 -16.23
CA GLY A 203 -20.65 -11.31 -16.47
C GLY A 203 -22.02 -11.60 -17.09
N PHE A 204 -23.07 -10.87 -16.68
CA PHE A 204 -24.40 -10.98 -17.30
C PHE A 204 -24.45 -10.36 -18.70
N ALA A 205 -23.76 -9.24 -18.92
CA ALA A 205 -23.67 -8.59 -20.21
C ALA A 205 -23.05 -9.53 -21.27
N ALA A 206 -21.97 -10.24 -20.90
CA ALA A 206 -21.38 -11.26 -21.76
C ALA A 206 -22.37 -12.40 -22.08
N ARG A 207 -23.12 -12.87 -21.07
CA ARG A 207 -24.13 -13.91 -21.25
C ARG A 207 -25.28 -13.50 -22.18
N HIS A 208 -25.71 -12.24 -22.10
CA HIS A 208 -26.78 -11.68 -22.94
C HIS A 208 -26.28 -11.16 -24.29
N GLY A 209 -24.98 -11.29 -24.60
CA GLY A 209 -24.41 -10.83 -25.87
C GLY A 209 -24.38 -9.30 -26.04
N VAL A 210 -24.36 -8.54 -24.95
CA VAL A 210 -24.36 -7.07 -25.02
C VAL A 210 -22.99 -6.55 -25.50
N PRO A 211 -22.92 -5.73 -26.54
CA PRO A 211 -21.65 -5.13 -26.98
C PRO A 211 -21.00 -4.31 -25.87
N ARG A 212 -19.68 -4.46 -25.69
CA ARG A 212 -18.93 -3.85 -24.59
C ARG A 212 -19.07 -2.33 -24.54
N ALA A 213 -19.05 -1.65 -25.69
CA ALA A 213 -19.20 -0.19 -25.76
C ALA A 213 -20.56 0.27 -25.19
N VAL A 214 -21.65 -0.40 -25.60
CA VAL A 214 -23.02 -0.12 -25.14
C VAL A 214 -23.17 -0.43 -23.64
N PHE A 215 -22.58 -1.53 -23.18
CA PHE A 215 -22.56 -1.86 -21.75
C PHE A 215 -21.87 -0.79 -20.92
N LEU A 216 -20.66 -0.37 -21.33
CA LEU A 216 -19.89 0.66 -20.64
C LEU A 216 -20.62 2.00 -20.59
N GLU A 217 -21.36 2.35 -21.65
CA GLU A 217 -22.17 3.57 -21.69
C GLU A 217 -23.27 3.58 -20.64
N ARG A 218 -24.05 2.51 -20.60
CA ARG A 218 -25.21 2.41 -19.71
C ARG A 218 -24.84 2.16 -18.25
N ILE A 219 -23.75 1.45 -17.96
CA ILE A 219 -23.34 1.13 -16.58
C ILE A 219 -22.53 2.25 -15.91
N ALA A 220 -22.03 3.23 -16.67
CA ALA A 220 -21.11 4.27 -16.18
C ALA A 220 -21.54 5.01 -14.91
N PRO A 221 -22.82 5.38 -14.72
CA PRO A 221 -23.27 6.07 -13.50
C PRO A 221 -23.12 5.22 -12.23
N ARG A 222 -23.03 3.88 -12.37
CA ARG A 222 -22.87 2.93 -11.26
C ARG A 222 -21.43 2.45 -11.07
N MET A 223 -20.52 2.81 -11.96
CA MET A 223 -19.12 2.45 -11.83
C MET A 223 -18.46 3.27 -10.73
N THR A 224 -17.63 2.62 -9.93
CA THR A 224 -16.73 3.34 -9.03
C THR A 224 -15.72 4.14 -9.84
N ARG A 225 -15.16 5.20 -9.25
CA ARG A 225 -14.12 6.04 -9.89
C ARG A 225 -12.93 5.23 -10.44
N LEU A 226 -12.53 4.18 -9.71
CA LEU A 226 -11.45 3.29 -10.14
C LEU A 226 -11.84 2.38 -11.31
N GLU A 227 -13.10 1.99 -11.38
CA GLU A 227 -13.62 1.27 -12.53
C GLU A 227 -13.69 2.21 -13.75
N GLN A 228 -14.12 3.47 -13.58
CA GLN A 228 -14.15 4.47 -14.65
C GLN A 228 -12.77 4.73 -15.27
N LEU A 229 -11.73 4.88 -14.43
CA LEU A 229 -10.33 5.04 -14.86
C LEU A 229 -9.83 3.84 -15.68
N ARG A 230 -10.15 2.62 -15.27
CA ARG A 230 -9.75 1.40 -16.00
C ARG A 230 -10.44 1.25 -17.35
N THR A 231 -11.57 1.92 -17.52
CA THR A 231 -12.33 1.95 -18.77
C THR A 231 -12.11 3.22 -19.56
N GLU A 232 -11.08 4.00 -19.22
CA GLU A 232 -10.66 5.21 -19.94
C GLU A 232 -11.78 6.26 -20.07
N ARG A 233 -12.70 6.31 -19.10
CA ARG A 233 -13.75 7.35 -19.03
C ARG A 233 -13.26 8.55 -18.22
N ALA A 234 -13.87 9.71 -18.46
CA ALA A 234 -13.63 10.96 -17.75
C ALA A 234 -13.80 10.77 -16.23
N ALA A 235 -12.69 10.43 -15.57
CA ALA A 235 -12.63 10.31 -14.13
C ALA A 235 -12.13 11.64 -13.57
N ASP A 236 -12.75 12.08 -12.48
CA ASP A 236 -12.30 13.26 -11.77
C ASP A 236 -10.91 13.01 -11.14
N LEU A 237 -9.89 13.57 -11.79
CA LEU A 237 -8.49 13.48 -11.34
C LEU A 237 -8.26 14.22 -10.02
N SER A 238 -9.13 15.17 -9.66
CA SER A 238 -8.93 16.05 -8.52
C SER A 238 -8.95 15.32 -7.18
N VAL A 239 -9.60 14.16 -7.07
CA VAL A 239 -9.76 13.41 -5.82
C VAL A 239 -8.85 12.17 -5.77
N MET A 240 -8.04 11.92 -6.80
CA MET A 240 -7.19 10.74 -6.86
C MET A 240 -6.03 10.80 -5.84
N PRO A 241 -5.64 9.65 -5.25
CA PRO A 241 -4.38 9.53 -4.55
C PRO A 241 -3.21 9.82 -5.51
N LEU A 242 -2.21 10.55 -5.02
CA LEU A 242 -1.05 11.03 -5.76
C LEU A 242 -0.33 9.91 -6.50
N THR A 243 -0.03 8.79 -5.82
CA THR A 243 0.72 7.70 -6.47
C THR A 243 -0.08 7.03 -7.59
N ARG A 244 -1.42 6.95 -7.43
CA ARG A 244 -2.28 6.38 -8.48
C ARG A 244 -2.41 7.32 -9.66
N LEU A 245 -2.48 8.62 -9.39
CA LEU A 245 -2.49 9.64 -10.44
C LEU A 245 -1.17 9.62 -11.23
N ALA A 246 -0.02 9.52 -10.55
CA ALA A 246 1.28 9.34 -11.21
C ALA A 246 1.31 8.08 -12.08
N LEU A 247 0.79 6.95 -11.60
CA LEU A 247 0.70 5.73 -12.41
C LEU A 247 -0.21 5.88 -13.63
N TYR A 248 -1.33 6.60 -13.49
CA TYR A 248 -2.23 6.93 -14.60
C TYR A 248 -1.51 7.79 -15.64
N VAL A 249 -0.87 8.89 -15.24
CA VAL A 249 -0.08 9.75 -16.14
C VAL A 249 0.99 8.93 -16.88
N LEU A 250 1.72 8.08 -16.16
CA LEU A 250 2.73 7.22 -16.76
C LEU A 250 2.14 6.12 -17.67
N SER A 251 0.84 5.83 -17.59
CA SER A 251 0.17 4.90 -18.50
C SER A 251 -0.12 5.53 -19.87
N LEU A 252 -0.32 6.85 -19.92
CA LEU A 252 -0.63 7.60 -21.14
C LEU A 252 0.56 7.66 -22.11
N PRO A 253 0.31 7.71 -23.43
CA PRO A 253 1.32 8.03 -24.44
C PRO A 253 1.93 9.42 -24.22
N PHE A 254 3.17 9.66 -24.69
CA PHE A 254 3.83 10.96 -24.52
C PHE A 254 3.07 12.12 -25.18
N GLY A 255 2.49 11.90 -26.36
CA GLY A 255 1.68 12.93 -27.05
C GLY A 255 0.54 13.44 -26.17
N GLU A 256 -0.23 12.52 -25.57
CA GLU A 256 -1.33 12.88 -24.68
C GLU A 256 -0.86 13.61 -23.41
N ARG A 257 0.30 13.25 -22.86
CA ARG A 257 0.87 13.96 -21.69
C ARG A 257 1.25 15.40 -22.03
N VAL A 258 1.75 15.62 -23.24
CA VAL A 258 2.09 16.97 -23.73
C VAL A 258 0.81 17.78 -23.95
N GLU A 259 -0.17 17.21 -24.65
CA GLU A 259 -1.46 17.85 -24.92
C GLU A 259 -2.21 18.22 -23.63
N ARG A 260 -2.21 17.32 -22.64
CA ARG A 260 -2.91 17.51 -21.35
C ARG A 260 -1.99 18.04 -20.24
N ARG A 261 -0.83 18.63 -20.56
CA ARG A 261 0.19 19.03 -19.58
C ARG A 261 -0.36 19.84 -18.41
N ALA A 262 -1.14 20.88 -18.70
CA ALA A 262 -1.66 21.79 -17.68
C ALA A 262 -2.61 21.08 -16.72
N GLU A 263 -3.50 20.24 -17.26
CA GLU A 263 -4.45 19.43 -16.51
C GLU A 263 -3.73 18.43 -15.60
N LEU A 264 -2.83 17.62 -16.17
CA LEU A 264 -2.14 16.55 -15.45
C LEU A 264 -1.20 17.10 -14.37
N THR A 265 -0.42 18.15 -14.68
CA THR A 265 0.45 18.81 -13.70
C THR A 265 -0.37 19.46 -12.58
N GLY A 266 -1.48 20.13 -12.93
CA GLY A 266 -2.39 20.72 -11.94
C GLY A 266 -2.97 19.67 -11.00
N ALA A 267 -3.43 18.54 -11.54
CA ALA A 267 -3.97 17.43 -10.76
C ALA A 267 -2.90 16.81 -9.82
N LEU A 268 -1.69 16.57 -10.31
CA LEU A 268 -0.58 16.02 -9.51
C LEU A 268 -0.19 16.97 -8.36
N ARG A 269 -0.04 18.27 -8.64
CA ARG A 269 0.25 19.29 -7.61
C ARG A 269 -0.88 19.41 -6.59
N ALA A 270 -2.13 19.37 -7.03
CA ALA A 270 -3.28 19.40 -6.12
C ALA A 270 -3.30 18.18 -5.19
N ALA A 271 -3.04 16.98 -5.73
CA ALA A 271 -2.93 15.75 -4.95
C ALA A 271 -1.75 15.80 -3.97
N ALA A 272 -0.60 16.31 -4.40
CA ALA A 272 0.57 16.48 -3.56
C ALA A 272 0.34 17.45 -2.40
N ARG A 273 -0.33 18.60 -2.63
CA ARG A 273 -0.66 19.55 -1.56
C ARG A 273 -1.61 18.95 -0.52
N ARG A 274 -2.60 18.16 -0.96
CA ARG A 274 -3.48 17.42 -0.03
C ARG A 274 -2.69 16.41 0.81
N ALA A 275 -1.76 15.70 0.20
CA ALA A 275 -0.91 14.73 0.90
C ALA A 275 0.08 15.42 1.85
N ALA A 276 0.64 16.58 1.48
CA ALA A 276 1.52 17.37 2.34
C ALA A 276 0.78 17.91 3.58
N GLY A 277 -0.49 18.29 3.43
CA GLY A 277 -1.35 18.74 4.52
C GLY A 277 -0.69 19.86 5.34
N PRO A 278 -0.56 19.71 6.68
CA PRO A 278 0.03 20.74 7.54
C PRO A 278 1.54 20.92 7.34
N TYR A 279 2.22 19.97 6.68
CA TYR A 279 3.67 20.02 6.46
C TYR A 279 4.06 20.80 5.20
N ALA A 280 3.10 21.30 4.42
CA ALA A 280 3.39 22.06 3.21
C ALA A 280 4.29 23.28 3.51
N GLY A 281 5.39 23.43 2.77
CA GLY A 281 6.34 24.51 2.96
C GLY A 281 7.29 24.40 4.16
N SER A 282 7.20 23.34 4.98
CA SER A 282 7.91 23.24 6.26
C SER A 282 9.32 22.65 6.19
N TRP A 283 9.73 22.09 5.05
CA TRP A 283 10.96 21.29 4.96
C TRP A 283 12.24 22.07 4.60
N GLY A 284 12.17 23.39 4.43
CA GLY A 284 13.33 24.21 4.05
C GLY A 284 13.80 23.92 2.62
N ARG A 285 15.12 23.90 2.41
CA ARG A 285 15.73 23.52 1.13
C ARG A 285 15.78 22.01 0.96
N VAL A 286 15.07 21.52 -0.05
CA VAL A 286 14.94 20.10 -0.36
C VAL A 286 15.56 19.82 -1.72
N THR A 287 16.53 18.91 -1.76
CA THR A 287 17.02 18.33 -3.01
C THR A 287 16.59 16.89 -3.11
N ALA A 288 16.05 16.49 -4.27
CA ALA A 288 15.57 15.14 -4.52
C ALA A 288 16.38 14.47 -5.61
N VAL A 289 16.93 13.30 -5.34
CA VAL A 289 17.52 12.41 -6.35
C VAL A 289 16.48 11.36 -6.72
N LEU A 290 15.96 11.41 -7.94
CA LEU A 290 14.81 10.63 -8.39
C LEU A 290 15.21 9.63 -9.47
N ASP A 291 14.94 8.35 -9.22
CA ASP A 291 15.31 7.27 -10.12
C ASP A 291 14.31 7.08 -11.26
N ASP A 292 14.80 7.31 -12.48
CA ASP A 292 14.16 7.00 -13.75
C ASP A 292 15.03 6.07 -14.61
N SER A 293 15.96 5.34 -14.00
CA SER A 293 16.77 4.33 -14.67
C SER A 293 15.93 3.16 -15.19
N PHE A 294 16.52 2.26 -15.97
CA PHE A 294 15.78 1.14 -16.57
C PHE A 294 15.06 0.24 -15.55
N SER A 295 15.61 0.04 -14.34
CA SER A 295 14.97 -0.78 -13.29
C SER A 295 13.67 -0.16 -12.76
N SER A 296 13.48 1.15 -12.92
CA SER A 296 12.23 1.85 -12.56
C SER A 296 11.02 1.40 -13.39
N SER A 297 11.25 0.65 -14.49
CA SER A 297 10.22 -0.03 -15.27
C SER A 297 9.44 -1.06 -14.45
N GLY A 298 10.03 -1.56 -13.37
CA GLY A 298 9.42 -2.57 -12.50
C GLY A 298 9.26 -3.93 -13.18
N SER A 299 8.54 -4.85 -12.54
CA SER A 299 8.26 -6.17 -13.12
C SER A 299 7.05 -6.14 -14.04
N ALA A 300 6.84 -7.22 -14.81
CA ALA A 300 5.61 -7.41 -15.60
C ALA A 300 4.33 -7.33 -14.74
N VAL A 301 4.42 -7.64 -13.44
CA VAL A 301 3.29 -7.59 -12.48
C VAL A 301 3.14 -6.20 -11.85
N LYS A 302 4.24 -5.43 -11.76
CA LYS A 302 4.31 -4.09 -11.14
C LYS A 302 4.86 -3.06 -12.12
N ARG A 303 4.29 -3.04 -13.33
CA ARG A 303 4.78 -2.20 -14.43
C ARG A 303 4.76 -0.71 -14.02
N ARG A 304 5.89 -0.03 -14.21
CA ARG A 304 6.12 1.41 -13.94
C ARG A 304 5.89 1.82 -12.48
N ARG A 305 5.77 0.88 -11.54
CA ARG A 305 5.45 1.21 -10.14
C ARG A 305 6.56 2.01 -9.46
N PRO A 306 7.86 1.64 -9.53
CA PRO A 306 8.91 2.45 -8.93
C PRO A 306 8.96 3.87 -9.52
N LEU A 307 8.85 4.00 -10.84
CA LEU A 307 8.80 5.32 -11.49
C LEU A 307 7.58 6.16 -11.06
N ALA A 308 6.41 5.53 -10.87
CA ALA A 308 5.22 6.22 -10.37
C ALA A 308 5.42 6.75 -8.94
N VAL A 309 6.13 6.01 -8.09
CA VAL A 309 6.49 6.47 -6.75
C VAL A 309 7.47 7.63 -6.83
N ALA A 310 8.51 7.54 -7.66
CA ALA A 310 9.45 8.65 -7.87
C ALA A 310 8.76 9.93 -8.37
N LEU A 311 7.86 9.81 -9.35
CA LEU A 311 7.06 10.94 -9.86
C LEU A 311 6.09 11.50 -8.81
N GLY A 312 5.45 10.63 -8.01
CA GLY A 312 4.63 11.09 -6.88
C GLY A 312 5.47 11.84 -5.85
N CYS A 313 6.63 11.28 -5.47
CA CYS A 313 7.55 11.91 -4.53
C CYS A 313 8.06 13.26 -5.05
N HIS A 314 8.31 13.38 -6.35
CA HIS A 314 8.71 14.66 -6.95
C HIS A 314 7.72 15.79 -6.61
N HIS A 315 6.44 15.58 -6.86
CA HIS A 315 5.42 16.60 -6.59
C HIS A 315 5.16 16.80 -5.09
N LEU A 316 5.27 15.74 -4.29
CA LEU A 316 5.12 15.87 -2.84
C LEU A 316 6.28 16.65 -2.21
N LEU A 317 7.51 16.38 -2.62
CA LEU A 317 8.70 17.10 -2.16
C LEU A 317 8.66 18.57 -2.61
N GLU A 318 8.17 18.86 -3.82
CA GLU A 318 7.88 20.23 -4.27
C GLU A 318 6.92 20.96 -3.31
N ALA A 319 5.88 20.27 -2.83
CA ALA A 319 4.89 20.85 -1.92
C ALA A 319 5.39 20.98 -0.46
N LEU A 320 6.30 20.10 -0.03
CA LEU A 320 6.88 20.10 1.31
C LEU A 320 8.01 21.12 1.47
N ALA A 321 8.79 21.36 0.42
CA ALA A 321 9.89 22.33 0.41
C ALA A 321 9.38 23.76 0.62
N ALA A 322 10.23 24.61 1.20
CA ALA A 322 9.95 26.04 1.27
C ALA A 322 9.75 26.61 -0.16
N PRO A 323 8.94 27.67 -0.35
CA PRO A 323 8.67 28.23 -1.67
C PRO A 323 9.95 28.54 -2.45
N GLY A 324 10.11 27.94 -3.63
CA GLY A 324 11.29 28.11 -4.49
C GLY A 324 12.54 27.34 -4.05
N ALA A 325 12.45 26.52 -3.00
CA ALA A 325 13.58 25.82 -2.39
C ALA A 325 13.61 24.31 -2.71
N TYR A 326 13.04 23.91 -3.84
CA TYR A 326 13.01 22.52 -4.30
C TYR A 326 13.89 22.32 -5.53
N THR A 327 14.82 21.36 -5.47
CA THR A 327 15.69 20.99 -6.58
C THR A 327 15.51 19.51 -6.95
N PRO A 328 14.85 19.20 -8.07
CA PRO A 328 14.71 17.83 -8.56
C PRO A 328 15.91 17.43 -9.45
N LEU A 329 16.50 16.28 -9.18
CA LEU A 329 17.59 15.68 -9.96
C LEU A 329 17.20 14.27 -10.38
N TRP A 330 16.81 14.10 -11.64
CA TRP A 330 16.50 12.78 -12.20
C TRP A 330 17.78 12.05 -12.61
N THR A 331 17.84 10.73 -12.43
CA THR A 331 19.03 9.94 -12.76
C THR A 331 19.46 10.09 -14.21
N SER A 332 18.52 10.15 -15.14
CA SER A 332 18.77 10.37 -16.57
C SER A 332 19.25 11.79 -16.90
N GLY A 333 19.03 12.76 -16.02
CA GLY A 333 19.23 14.19 -16.29
C GLY A 333 18.05 14.89 -16.97
N GLY A 334 16.91 14.21 -17.14
CA GLY A 334 15.68 14.87 -17.58
C GLY A 334 15.21 15.93 -16.59
N ASP A 335 14.60 16.98 -17.10
CA ASP A 335 14.04 18.11 -16.34
C ASP A 335 12.51 18.09 -16.29
N ASP A 336 11.87 17.47 -17.28
CA ASP A 336 10.41 17.42 -17.39
C ASP A 336 9.79 16.20 -16.67
N PRO A 337 9.14 16.39 -15.51
CA PRO A 337 8.57 15.29 -14.73
C PRO A 337 7.44 14.55 -15.46
N LEU A 338 6.76 15.15 -16.45
CA LEU A 338 5.71 14.45 -17.20
C LEU A 338 6.26 13.50 -18.27
N LEU A 339 7.47 13.77 -18.75
CA LEU A 339 8.10 13.02 -19.85
C LEU A 339 9.10 11.97 -19.37
N VAL A 340 9.23 11.79 -18.05
CA VAL A 340 10.08 10.76 -17.45
C VAL A 340 9.71 9.36 -17.96
N ARG A 341 10.75 8.55 -18.16
CA ARG A 341 10.63 7.17 -18.66
C ARG A 341 11.78 6.32 -18.12
N PRO A 342 11.56 5.01 -17.87
CA PRO A 342 12.62 4.12 -17.45
C PRO A 342 13.68 4.00 -18.55
N TYR A 343 14.88 4.53 -18.33
CA TYR A 343 15.94 4.51 -19.32
C TYR A 343 17.35 4.58 -18.72
N GLY A 344 18.28 3.84 -19.30
CA GLY A 344 19.70 3.97 -18.98
C GLY A 344 20.13 3.31 -17.66
N PRO A 345 21.41 3.51 -17.29
CA PRO A 345 21.96 3.05 -16.01
C PRO A 345 21.46 3.90 -14.84
N THR A 346 21.90 3.55 -13.64
CA THR A 346 21.53 4.17 -12.36
C THR A 346 22.78 4.82 -11.75
N PRO A 347 23.18 6.04 -12.19
CA PRO A 347 24.37 6.75 -11.72
C PRO A 347 24.09 7.52 -10.42
N LEU A 348 23.70 6.80 -9.35
CA LEU A 348 23.28 7.44 -8.10
C LEU A 348 24.42 8.23 -7.47
N GLY A 349 25.66 7.74 -7.54
CA GLY A 349 26.79 8.43 -6.95
C GLY A 349 27.00 9.85 -7.49
N MET A 350 26.94 10.00 -8.81
CA MET A 350 27.06 11.32 -9.46
C MET A 350 25.88 12.23 -9.10
N ARG A 351 24.65 11.71 -9.11
CA ARG A 351 23.47 12.51 -8.78
C ARG A 351 23.36 12.91 -7.32
N VAL A 352 23.86 12.07 -6.42
CA VAL A 352 24.00 12.41 -5.01
C VAL A 352 25.04 13.51 -4.83
N LEU A 353 26.17 13.46 -5.57
CA LEU A 353 27.15 14.55 -5.55
C LEU A 353 26.54 15.86 -6.04
N ASP A 354 25.92 15.86 -7.22
CA ASP A 354 25.18 17.02 -7.77
C ASP A 354 24.18 17.57 -6.73
N GLY A 355 23.50 16.68 -6.02
CA GLY A 355 22.49 17.04 -5.03
C GLY A 355 23.04 17.56 -3.71
N LEU A 356 24.28 17.24 -3.35
CA LEU A 356 24.94 17.80 -2.17
C LEU A 356 25.53 19.19 -2.47
N GLU A 357 25.94 19.44 -3.71
CA GLU A 357 26.45 20.74 -4.17
C GLU A 357 25.41 21.87 -4.08
N THR A 358 24.11 21.54 -4.10
CA THR A 358 23.02 22.53 -3.95
C THR A 358 22.89 23.08 -2.53
N GLY A 359 23.64 22.53 -1.55
CA GLY A 359 23.57 22.91 -0.13
C GLY A 359 22.20 22.67 0.52
N PRO A 360 21.60 21.47 0.40
CA PRO A 360 20.26 21.21 0.92
C PRO A 360 20.25 21.07 2.44
N ASP A 361 19.13 21.46 3.04
CA ASP A 361 18.82 21.09 4.43
C ASP A 361 18.38 19.61 4.47
N ARG A 362 17.73 19.13 3.40
CA ARG A 362 17.29 17.74 3.22
C ARG A 362 17.62 17.22 1.83
N LEU A 363 18.37 16.12 1.77
CA LEU A 363 18.58 15.31 0.58
C LEU A 363 17.72 14.04 0.66
N VAL A 364 16.76 13.91 -0.26
CA VAL A 364 15.88 12.74 -0.35
C VAL A 364 16.20 11.95 -1.61
N ILE A 365 16.62 10.71 -1.45
CA ILE A 365 16.97 9.82 -2.56
C ILE A 365 15.83 8.82 -2.74
N VAL A 366 15.21 8.77 -3.91
CA VAL A 366 14.13 7.82 -4.24
C VAL A 366 14.61 6.88 -5.33
N SER A 367 15.04 5.68 -4.95
CA SER A 367 15.64 4.69 -5.86
C SER A 367 15.55 3.27 -5.32
N ASP A 368 15.65 2.26 -6.20
CA ASP A 368 15.79 0.85 -5.80
C ASP A 368 17.12 0.53 -5.08
N GLY A 369 18.03 1.51 -4.98
CA GLY A 369 19.31 1.40 -4.27
C GLY A 369 20.42 0.74 -5.08
N TRP A 370 20.18 0.46 -6.36
CA TRP A 370 21.16 -0.17 -7.24
C TRP A 370 22.00 0.84 -7.99
N ASP A 371 23.03 1.36 -7.33
CA ASP A 371 24.05 2.18 -7.96
C ASP A 371 24.97 1.33 -8.85
N ASN A 372 24.99 1.59 -10.17
CA ASN A 372 25.73 0.77 -11.12
C ASN A 372 26.57 1.56 -12.15
N ALA A 373 26.72 2.88 -11.97
CA ALA A 373 27.47 3.73 -12.91
C ALA A 373 28.24 4.87 -12.21
N PRO A 374 29.44 4.59 -11.65
CA PRO A 374 30.02 3.27 -11.40
C PRO A 374 29.42 2.63 -10.12
N PRO A 375 29.50 1.29 -9.98
CA PRO A 375 28.92 0.60 -8.83
C PRO A 375 29.49 1.06 -7.48
N GLY A 376 28.61 1.38 -6.52
CA GLY A 376 28.97 1.69 -5.14
C GLY A 376 29.46 3.12 -4.88
N LEU A 377 29.51 3.98 -5.91
CA LEU A 377 29.93 5.38 -5.77
C LEU A 377 29.04 6.16 -4.80
N ALA A 378 27.72 5.95 -4.83
CA ALA A 378 26.78 6.60 -3.91
C ALA A 378 27.13 6.33 -2.44
N GLY A 379 27.52 5.09 -2.13
CA GLY A 379 27.94 4.71 -0.79
C GLY A 379 29.20 5.47 -0.36
N GLU A 380 30.19 5.55 -1.25
CA GLU A 380 31.44 6.26 -0.99
C GLU A 380 31.27 7.78 -0.87
N VAL A 381 30.47 8.40 -1.74
CA VAL A 381 30.14 9.84 -1.67
C VAL A 381 29.48 10.15 -0.32
N LEU A 382 28.48 9.37 0.08
CA LEU A 382 27.76 9.58 1.34
C LEU A 382 28.67 9.33 2.55
N ARG A 383 29.54 8.32 2.50
CA ARG A 383 30.53 8.04 3.55
C ARG A 383 31.50 9.20 3.72
N VAL A 384 32.08 9.70 2.62
CA VAL A 384 33.04 10.82 2.65
C VAL A 384 32.34 12.10 3.11
N TRP A 385 31.15 12.41 2.59
CA TRP A 385 30.37 13.57 3.01
C TRP A 385 30.13 13.55 4.52
N ARG A 386 29.56 12.47 5.04
CA ARG A 386 29.23 12.33 6.48
C ARG A 386 30.45 12.34 7.40
N SER A 387 31.60 11.84 6.95
CA SER A 387 32.80 11.73 7.80
C SER A 387 33.74 12.92 7.70
N ARG A 388 33.75 13.66 6.58
CA ARG A 388 34.74 14.72 6.33
C ARG A 388 34.14 16.10 6.07
N LEU A 389 32.97 16.20 5.45
CA LEU A 389 32.41 17.48 5.00
C LEU A 389 31.25 17.97 5.86
N ASP A 390 30.42 17.06 6.36
CA ASP A 390 29.29 17.34 7.24
C ASP A 390 29.28 16.40 8.47
N PRO A 391 30.33 16.44 9.31
CA PRO A 391 30.40 15.61 10.52
C PRO A 391 29.30 15.96 11.54
N GLU A 392 28.85 17.21 11.53
CA GLU A 392 27.76 17.71 12.37
C GLU A 392 26.37 17.29 11.88
N ARG A 393 26.28 16.69 10.68
CA ARG A 393 25.04 16.22 10.05
C ARG A 393 24.00 17.33 9.85
N ARG A 394 24.43 18.50 9.41
CA ARG A 394 23.55 19.63 9.09
C ARG A 394 22.61 19.31 7.94
N THR A 395 23.04 18.49 6.98
CA THR A 395 22.18 17.99 5.90
C THR A 395 21.55 16.67 6.32
N SER A 396 20.22 16.60 6.38
CA SER A 396 19.51 15.33 6.58
C SER A 396 19.52 14.53 5.27
N VAL A 397 20.01 13.30 5.26
CA VAL A 397 20.01 12.42 4.08
C VAL A 397 19.14 11.21 4.36
N VAL A 398 18.13 10.95 3.51
CA VAL A 398 17.25 9.78 3.63
C VAL A 398 17.11 9.08 2.29
N HIS A 399 17.20 7.76 2.30
CA HIS A 399 16.93 6.91 1.13
C HIS A 399 15.54 6.26 1.25
N LEU A 400 14.67 6.55 0.30
CA LEU A 400 13.35 5.93 0.16
C LEU A 400 13.40 4.91 -0.97
N ASN A 401 13.16 3.65 -0.64
CA ASN A 401 13.28 2.55 -1.58
C ASN A 401 11.91 1.95 -1.92
N PRO A 402 11.44 2.06 -3.18
CA PRO A 402 10.14 1.51 -3.59
C PRO A 402 10.15 0.00 -3.85
N VAL A 403 11.31 -0.67 -3.73
CA VAL A 403 11.52 -2.07 -4.10
C VAL A 403 12.08 -2.86 -2.92
N TYR A 404 11.45 -3.99 -2.62
CA TYR A 404 11.94 -4.92 -1.61
C TYR A 404 13.07 -5.81 -2.16
N ASP A 405 14.19 -5.90 -1.43
CA ASP A 405 15.29 -6.80 -1.74
C ASP A 405 15.14 -8.13 -0.98
N ALA A 406 14.70 -9.16 -1.70
CA ALA A 406 14.48 -10.48 -1.12
C ALA A 406 15.76 -11.11 -0.54
N GLN A 407 16.94 -10.81 -1.08
CA GLN A 407 18.21 -11.37 -0.61
C GLN A 407 18.66 -10.72 0.69
N GLY A 408 18.52 -9.40 0.79
CA GLY A 408 18.85 -8.64 1.99
C GLY A 408 17.78 -8.70 3.10
N PHE A 409 16.62 -9.29 2.82
CA PHE A 409 15.43 -9.30 3.70
C PHE A 409 14.89 -7.90 4.06
N ASP A 410 15.40 -6.85 3.43
CA ASP A 410 15.13 -5.44 3.68
C ASP A 410 15.06 -4.70 2.34
N VAL A 411 15.00 -3.38 2.38
CA VAL A 411 15.36 -2.54 1.23
C VAL A 411 16.87 -2.45 1.07
N ARG A 412 17.34 -2.38 -0.18
CA ARG A 412 18.77 -2.21 -0.45
C ARG A 412 19.23 -0.84 0.04
N ARG A 413 20.23 -0.81 0.93
CA ARG A 413 20.80 0.43 1.49
C ARG A 413 21.92 0.97 0.61
N LEU A 414 22.04 2.30 0.54
CA LEU A 414 23.13 2.97 -0.18
C LEU A 414 24.43 3.01 0.63
N ALA A 415 24.33 3.26 1.93
CA ALA A 415 25.46 3.30 2.84
C ALA A 415 25.00 2.91 4.26
N PRO A 416 25.87 2.32 5.11
CA PRO A 416 25.52 1.97 6.49
C PRO A 416 25.06 3.16 7.34
N GLY A 417 25.59 4.36 7.09
CA GLY A 417 25.26 5.58 7.82
C GLY A 417 24.09 6.39 7.25
N VAL A 418 23.37 5.86 6.25
CA VAL A 418 22.25 6.55 5.61
C VAL A 418 20.96 5.79 5.92
N PRO A 419 20.01 6.42 6.63
CA PRO A 419 18.76 5.76 6.95
C PRO A 419 17.96 5.47 5.68
N ALA A 420 17.53 4.22 5.57
CA ALA A 420 16.76 3.72 4.44
C ALA A 420 15.38 3.25 4.90
N ALA A 421 14.33 3.74 4.23
CA ALA A 421 12.96 3.33 4.49
C ALA A 421 12.30 2.81 3.22
N GLY A 422 11.54 1.73 3.37
CA GLY A 422 10.71 1.21 2.31
C GLY A 422 9.50 2.11 2.07
N ILE A 423 9.28 2.53 0.83
CA ILE A 423 8.13 3.35 0.43
C ILE A 423 7.22 2.58 -0.51
N ARG A 424 5.91 2.63 -0.27
CA ARG A 424 4.96 2.02 -1.19
C ARG A 424 4.22 3.07 -1.99
N ASP A 425 3.60 4.01 -1.31
CA ASP A 425 2.86 5.12 -1.88
C ASP A 425 3.60 6.42 -1.49
N ALA A 426 3.74 7.33 -2.44
CA ALA A 426 4.41 8.62 -2.25
C ALA A 426 3.79 9.42 -1.09
N GLU A 427 2.48 9.27 -0.87
CA GLU A 427 1.74 9.88 0.23
C GLU A 427 2.32 9.56 1.62
N ASP A 428 3.03 8.43 1.75
CA ASP A 428 3.63 7.99 3.02
C ASP A 428 4.99 8.63 3.28
N LEU A 429 5.54 9.38 2.31
CA LEU A 429 6.91 9.90 2.33
C LEU A 429 7.23 10.68 3.60
N ALA A 430 6.35 11.59 4.03
CA ALA A 430 6.64 12.45 5.17
C ALA A 430 6.78 11.62 6.47
N ALA A 431 5.85 10.70 6.69
CA ALA A 431 5.88 9.81 7.85
C ALA A 431 7.08 8.85 7.79
N LEU A 432 7.43 8.33 6.62
CA LEU A 432 8.56 7.43 6.44
C LEU A 432 9.91 8.13 6.64
N VAL A 433 10.05 9.39 6.21
CA VAL A 433 11.25 10.20 6.45
C VAL A 433 11.45 10.43 7.95
N GLU A 434 10.37 10.70 8.70
CA GLU A 434 10.45 10.80 10.17
C GLU A 434 10.86 9.46 10.80
N ILE A 435 10.25 8.33 10.37
CA ILE A 435 10.61 7.00 10.87
C ILE A 435 12.07 6.65 10.56
N ALA A 436 12.55 7.02 9.36
CA ALA A 436 13.90 6.74 8.92
C ALA A 436 14.94 7.45 9.82
N GLN A 437 14.64 8.64 10.35
CA GLN A 437 15.55 9.34 11.25
C GLN A 437 15.84 8.56 12.56
N PHE A 438 14.91 7.71 13.01
CA PHE A 438 15.15 6.85 14.17
C PHE A 438 16.23 5.78 13.89
N ALA A 439 16.42 5.39 12.62
CA ALA A 439 17.44 4.43 12.20
C ALA A 439 18.88 4.99 12.21
N GLU A 440 19.09 6.30 12.42
CA GLU A 440 20.44 6.91 12.47
C GLU A 440 21.26 6.58 13.74
N GLY A 441 20.87 5.55 14.50
CA GLY A 441 21.68 4.97 15.58
C GLY A 441 21.72 5.76 16.89
N ARG A 442 20.81 6.74 17.08
CA ARG A 442 20.68 7.51 18.34
C ARG A 442 19.44 7.21 19.15
N THR A 443 18.49 6.42 18.63
CA THR A 443 17.22 6.13 19.32
C THR A 443 17.18 4.66 19.74
N GLY A 444 16.92 4.42 21.03
CA GLY A 444 16.85 3.07 21.59
C GLY A 444 15.54 2.36 21.25
N PHE A 445 15.50 1.04 21.45
CA PHE A 445 14.30 0.22 21.26
C PHE A 445 13.06 0.77 22.01
N ALA A 446 13.27 1.39 23.18
CA ALA A 446 12.23 2.04 23.96
C ALA A 446 11.53 3.20 23.23
N GLU A 447 12.27 4.01 22.47
CA GLU A 447 11.70 5.14 21.72
C GLU A 447 10.90 4.66 20.52
N LEU A 448 11.42 3.67 19.79
CA LEU A 448 10.71 2.98 18.73
C LEU A 448 9.42 2.36 19.28
N ARG A 449 9.49 1.73 20.45
CA ARG A 449 8.31 1.14 21.10
C ARG A 449 7.28 2.20 21.47
N ALA A 450 7.70 3.30 22.10
CA ALA A 450 6.82 4.40 22.45
C ALA A 450 6.17 5.02 21.20
N TYR A 451 6.91 5.14 20.09
CA TYR A 451 6.36 5.55 18.81
C TYR A 451 5.27 4.59 18.31
N LEU A 452 5.55 3.28 18.31
CA LEU A 452 4.58 2.26 17.88
C LEU A 452 3.33 2.26 18.77
N ASP A 453 3.49 2.39 20.08
CA ASP A 453 2.37 2.43 21.02
C ASP A 453 1.49 3.67 20.78
N ARG A 454 2.08 4.84 20.50
CA ARG A 454 1.33 6.04 20.06
C ARG A 454 0.58 5.80 18.75
N ARG A 455 1.21 5.14 17.76
CA ARG A 455 0.56 4.80 16.49
C ARG A 455 -0.60 3.83 16.68
N VAL A 456 -0.45 2.85 17.56
CA VAL A 456 -1.51 1.90 17.94
C VAL A 456 -2.69 2.64 18.58
N GLU A 457 -2.42 3.56 19.50
CA GLU A 457 -3.46 4.34 20.16
C GLU A 457 -4.25 5.19 19.17
N LEU A 458 -3.55 5.97 18.32
CA LEU A 458 -4.19 6.79 17.27
C LEU A 458 -5.01 5.92 16.30
N PHE A 459 -4.47 4.76 15.91
CA PHE A 459 -5.14 3.85 15.00
C PHE A 459 -6.43 3.27 15.59
N LEU A 460 -6.41 2.88 16.87
CA LEU A 460 -7.60 2.35 17.54
C LEU A 460 -8.64 3.45 17.79
N ARG A 461 -8.23 4.66 18.19
CA ARG A 461 -9.14 5.81 18.34
C ARG A 461 -9.85 6.13 17.02
N ALA A 462 -9.12 6.20 15.92
CA ALA A 462 -9.70 6.44 14.60
C ALA A 462 -10.68 5.33 14.17
N ALA A 463 -10.42 4.07 14.53
CA ALA A 463 -11.32 2.95 14.27
C ALA A 463 -12.60 3.01 15.12
N GLU A 464 -12.51 3.49 16.36
CA GLU A 464 -13.66 3.69 17.24
C GLU A 464 -14.54 4.87 16.80
N GLU A 465 -13.92 5.98 16.38
CA GLU A 465 -14.61 7.16 15.85
C GLU A 465 -15.29 6.87 14.51
N GLY A 466 -14.59 6.19 13.60
CA GLY A 466 -15.14 5.76 12.31
C GLY A 466 -16.18 4.64 12.40
N GLY A 467 -16.31 3.96 13.55
CA GLY A 467 -17.36 2.98 13.82
C GLY A 467 -18.60 3.55 14.52
N ARG A 468 -18.58 4.82 14.92
CA ARG A 468 -19.69 5.54 15.56
C ARG A 468 -20.43 6.51 14.62
N ALA A 469 -19.91 6.72 13.41
CA ALA A 469 -20.56 7.43 12.31
C ALA A 469 -21.12 6.42 11.29
#